data_AF-A0A9D6JR20-F1
#
_entry.id   AF-A0A9D6JR20-F1
#
_cell.length_a   1.000
_cell.length_b   1.000
_cell.length_c   1.000
_cell.angle_alpha   90.00
_cell.angle_beta   90.00
_cell.angle_gamma   90.00
#
_symmetry.space_group_name_H-M   'P 1'
#
loop_
_entity.id
_entity.type
_entity.pdbx_description
1 polymer ?
#
loop_
_entity_poly.entity_id
_entity_poly.type
_entity_poly.pdbx_seq_one_letter_code
_entity_poly.pdbx_strand_id
1 'polypeptide(L)'
;MSLGRKDLERRIKLLEDFMGLWKELHGILESSAKNDQISVVSEENFLRIKAEIARRQAHISEILQLNHHFSDEVMSLMSQIVSIRDFSTFSSIQTKRVESQWHNLFILMNGQMGKYEAYCEGTFSKWMQWLRHPVIVILALIGILLGFYFLGHKLR
;
A
#
# COMPACT_ATOMS: atom_id res chain seq x y z
N MET A 1 -18.70 7.80 -10.86
CA MET A 1 -18.64 6.48 -11.52
C MET A 1 -18.03 5.51 -10.50
N SER A 2 -18.80 4.59 -9.92
CA SER A 2 -18.25 3.63 -8.95
C SER A 2 -17.43 2.58 -9.69
N LEU A 3 -16.12 2.48 -9.39
CA LEU A 3 -15.27 1.42 -9.91
C LEU A 3 -15.84 0.04 -9.50
N GLY A 4 -15.85 -0.92 -10.41
CA GLY A 4 -16.24 -2.29 -10.08
C GLY A 4 -15.23 -2.94 -9.14
N ARG A 5 -15.64 -3.90 -8.32
CA ARG A 5 -14.76 -4.62 -7.38
C ARG A 5 -13.48 -5.15 -8.05
N LYS A 6 -13.62 -5.75 -9.24
CA LYS A 6 -12.48 -6.27 -10.02
C LYS A 6 -11.47 -5.20 -10.42
N ASP A 7 -11.94 -3.98 -10.73
CA ASP A 7 -11.06 -2.87 -11.06
C ASP A 7 -10.29 -2.41 -9.82
N LEU A 8 -10.95 -2.42 -8.66
CA LEU A 8 -10.37 -2.02 -7.39
C LEU A 8 -9.31 -3.02 -6.90
N GLU A 9 -9.60 -4.33 -6.98
CA GLU A 9 -8.63 -5.40 -6.71
C GLU A 9 -7.42 -5.29 -7.65
N ARG A 10 -7.64 -4.98 -8.93
CA ARG A 10 -6.54 -4.76 -9.89
C ARG A 10 -5.69 -3.55 -9.49
N ARG A 11 -6.31 -2.45 -9.06
CA ARG A 11 -5.59 -1.23 -8.61
C ARG A 11 -4.78 -1.48 -7.35
N ILE A 12 -5.34 -2.20 -6.38
CA ILE A 12 -4.66 -2.64 -5.16
C ILE A 12 -3.41 -3.44 -5.54
N LYS A 13 -3.55 -4.48 -6.36
CA LYS A 13 -2.43 -5.31 -6.79
C LYS A 13 -1.32 -4.50 -7.48
N LEU A 14 -1.69 -3.59 -8.37
CA LEU A 14 -0.71 -2.73 -9.06
C LEU A 14 0.05 -1.83 -8.09
N LEU A 15 -0.63 -1.31 -7.07
CA LEU A 15 -0.02 -0.50 -6.03
C LEU A 15 0.87 -1.34 -5.10
N GLU A 16 0.46 -2.57 -4.74
CA GLU A 16 1.26 -3.52 -3.95
C GLU A 16 2.57 -3.85 -4.66
N ASP A 17 2.49 -4.19 -5.95
CA ASP A 17 3.65 -4.49 -6.78
C ASP A 17 4.62 -3.29 -6.85
N PHE A 18 4.08 -2.08 -7.02
CA PHE A 18 4.91 -0.86 -7.06
C PHE A 18 5.54 -0.52 -5.70
N MET A 19 4.79 -0.67 -4.61
CA MET A 19 5.32 -0.51 -3.26
C MET A 19 6.38 -1.58 -2.93
N GLY A 20 6.28 -2.77 -3.52
CA GLY A 20 7.32 -3.80 -3.46
C GLY A 20 8.65 -3.31 -4.03
N LEU A 21 8.62 -2.70 -5.22
CA LEU A 21 9.81 -2.07 -5.83
C LEU A 21 10.38 -0.95 -4.94
N TRP A 22 9.49 -0.16 -4.31
CA TRP A 22 9.89 0.93 -3.43
C TRP A 22 10.63 0.43 -2.17
N LYS A 23 10.17 -0.69 -1.60
CA LYS A 23 10.82 -1.37 -0.47
C LYS A 23 12.15 -2.00 -0.88
N GLU A 24 12.21 -2.63 -2.06
CA GLU A 24 13.45 -3.23 -2.57
C GLU A 24 14.52 -2.15 -2.78
N LEU A 25 14.15 -1.00 -3.37
CA LEU A 25 15.03 0.16 -3.52
C LEU A 25 15.59 0.61 -2.17
N HIS A 26 14.73 0.81 -1.16
CA HIS A 26 15.17 1.23 0.17
C HIS A 26 16.10 0.21 0.81
N GLY A 27 15.79 -1.09 0.73
CA GLY A 27 16.64 -2.14 1.28
C GLY A 27 18.05 -2.11 0.69
N ILE A 28 18.17 -1.85 -0.62
CA ILE A 28 19.47 -1.69 -1.27
C ILE A 28 20.20 -0.46 -0.73
N LEU A 29 19.54 0.70 -0.67
CA LEU A 29 20.14 1.93 -0.16
C LEU A 29 20.61 1.78 1.29
N GLU A 30 19.79 1.20 2.16
CA GLU A 30 20.14 0.96 3.56
C GLU A 30 21.31 -0.01 3.70
N SER A 31 21.33 -1.09 2.91
CA SER A 31 22.44 -2.05 2.92
C SER A 31 23.75 -1.43 2.46
N SER A 32 23.70 -0.51 1.48
CA SER A 32 24.87 0.19 0.97
C SER A 32 25.41 1.26 1.92
N ALA A 33 24.55 1.87 2.73
CA ALA A 33 24.98 2.82 3.76
C ALA A 33 25.72 2.12 4.92
N LYS A 34 25.50 0.81 5.10
CA LYS A 34 26.08 0.01 6.19
C LYS A 34 27.33 -0.77 5.78
N ASN A 35 27.49 -1.09 4.50
CA ASN A 35 28.60 -1.90 3.98
C ASN A 35 29.53 -1.08 3.10
N ASP A 36 30.82 -1.04 3.43
CA ASP A 36 31.85 -0.36 2.62
C ASP A 36 32.13 -1.04 1.27
N GLN A 37 31.61 -2.25 1.04
CA GLN A 37 31.80 -3.00 -0.20
C GLN A 37 30.51 -3.08 -1.03
N ILE A 38 30.43 -2.27 -2.08
CA ILE A 38 29.36 -2.34 -3.08
C ILE A 38 29.73 -3.40 -4.12
N SER A 39 28.95 -4.47 -4.19
CA SER A 39 29.12 -5.47 -5.24
C SER A 39 28.55 -4.97 -6.58
N VAL A 40 29.16 -5.38 -7.69
CA VAL A 40 28.64 -5.08 -9.06
C VAL A 40 27.21 -5.58 -9.24
N VAL A 41 26.89 -6.73 -8.63
CA VAL A 41 25.54 -7.32 -8.63
C VAL A 41 24.52 -6.42 -7.92
N SER A 42 24.94 -5.73 -6.84
CA SER A 42 24.09 -4.77 -6.14
C SER A 42 23.78 -3.56 -7.02
N GLU A 43 24.77 -3.02 -7.71
CA GLU A 43 24.61 -1.85 -8.59
C GLU A 43 23.69 -2.15 -9.78
N GLU A 44 23.87 -3.30 -10.43
CA GLU A 44 22.99 -3.72 -11.53
C GLU A 44 21.54 -3.88 -11.05
N ASN A 45 21.34 -4.48 -9.87
CA ASN A 45 20.00 -4.62 -9.31
C ASN A 45 19.36 -3.27 -8.98
N PHE A 46 20.14 -2.33 -8.42
CA PHE A 46 19.69 -0.97 -8.15
C PHE A 46 19.21 -0.27 -9.42
N LEU A 47 20.03 -0.28 -10.49
CA LEU A 47 19.67 0.34 -11.75
C LEU A 47 18.43 -0.30 -12.38
N ARG A 48 18.30 -1.62 -12.29
CA ARG A 48 17.11 -2.36 -12.74
C ARG A 48 15.84 -1.89 -12.04
N ILE A 49 15.86 -1.83 -10.71
CA ILE A 49 14.70 -1.40 -9.90
C ILE A 49 14.37 0.06 -10.19
N LYS A 50 15.38 0.93 -10.22
CA LYS A 50 15.22 2.35 -10.51
C LYS A 50 14.56 2.58 -11.88
N ALA A 51 15.01 1.84 -12.90
CA ALA A 51 14.41 1.89 -14.22
C ALA A 51 12.96 1.39 -14.23
N GLU A 52 12.66 0.34 -13.47
CA GLU A 52 11.28 -0.17 -13.37
C GLU A 52 10.34 0.81 -12.66
N ILE A 53 10.79 1.44 -11.58
CA ILE A 53 10.07 2.51 -10.88
C ILE A 53 9.80 3.65 -11.87
N ALA A 54 10.83 4.14 -12.56
CA ALA A 54 10.69 5.25 -13.52
C ALA A 54 9.71 4.93 -14.65
N ARG A 55 9.66 3.68 -15.14
CA ARG A 55 8.68 3.24 -16.14
C ARG A 55 7.26 3.21 -15.60
N ARG A 56 7.07 2.69 -14.38
CA ARG A 56 5.73 2.47 -13.81
C ARG A 56 5.11 3.70 -13.17
N GLN A 57 5.91 4.69 -12.77
CA GLN A 57 5.45 5.81 -11.96
C GLN A 57 4.26 6.55 -12.60
N ALA A 58 4.28 6.80 -13.91
CA ALA A 58 3.24 7.58 -14.58
C ALA A 58 1.89 6.84 -14.56
N HIS A 59 1.93 5.54 -14.82
CA HIS A 59 0.75 4.67 -14.74
C HIS A 59 0.20 4.57 -13.31
N ILE A 60 1.09 4.50 -12.32
CA ILE A 60 0.71 4.48 -10.91
C ILE A 60 0.12 5.81 -10.47
N SER A 61 0.67 6.95 -10.90
CA SER A 61 0.11 8.28 -10.62
C SER A 61 -1.32 8.41 -11.13
N GLU A 62 -1.57 7.92 -12.36
CA GLU A 62 -2.90 7.90 -12.97
C GLU A 62 -3.86 6.98 -12.20
N ILE A 63 -3.42 5.77 -11.84
CA ILE A 63 -4.22 4.82 -11.07
C ILE A 63 -4.60 5.38 -9.72
N LEU A 64 -3.63 5.97 -9.02
CA LEU A 64 -3.82 6.47 -7.66
C LEU A 64 -4.65 7.75 -7.61
N GLN A 65 -4.99 8.32 -8.77
CA GLN A 65 -5.55 9.68 -8.89
C GLN A 65 -4.72 10.69 -8.07
N LEU A 66 -3.42 10.41 -7.97
CA LEU A 66 -2.50 11.33 -7.34
C LEU A 66 -2.19 12.41 -8.36
N ASN A 67 -2.20 13.64 -7.87
CA ASN A 67 -1.87 14.83 -8.61
C ASN A 67 -0.53 14.63 -9.33
N HIS A 68 -0.28 15.33 -10.45
CA HIS A 68 1.01 15.28 -11.18
C HIS A 68 2.25 15.44 -10.27
N HIS A 69 2.07 16.12 -9.13
CA HIS A 69 3.06 16.25 -8.08
C HIS A 69 3.70 14.93 -7.62
N PHE A 70 2.94 13.82 -7.51
CA PHE A 70 3.51 12.53 -7.09
C PHE A 70 4.54 11.99 -8.08
N SER A 71 4.21 12.02 -9.38
CA SER A 71 5.13 11.65 -10.45
C SER A 71 6.42 12.46 -10.39
N ASP A 72 6.28 13.77 -10.21
CA ASP A 72 7.41 14.70 -10.14
C ASP A 72 8.30 14.42 -8.92
N GLU A 73 7.71 14.15 -7.75
CA GLU A 73 8.44 13.79 -6.54
C GLU A 73 9.18 12.45 -6.67
N VAL A 74 8.54 11.42 -7.27
CA VAL A 74 9.19 10.14 -7.56
C VAL A 74 10.40 10.36 -8.46
N MET A 75 10.22 11.08 -9.57
CA MET A 75 11.31 11.35 -10.51
C MET A 75 12.41 12.21 -9.91
N SER A 76 12.05 13.18 -9.06
CA SER A 76 13.01 13.98 -8.29
C SER A 76 13.86 13.09 -7.38
N LEU A 77 13.27 12.15 -6.63
CA LEU A 77 14.02 11.21 -5.81
C LEU A 77 14.94 10.31 -6.65
N MET A 78 14.41 9.74 -7.74
CA MET A 78 15.20 8.90 -8.65
C MET A 78 16.39 9.67 -9.25
N SER A 79 16.23 10.96 -9.56
CA SER A 79 17.30 11.77 -10.13
C SER A 79 18.43 12.08 -9.14
N GLN A 80 18.11 12.18 -7.85
CA GLN A 80 19.10 12.48 -6.80
C GLN A 80 20.10 11.34 -6.60
N ILE A 81 19.69 10.09 -6.76
CA ILE A 81 20.53 8.92 -6.48
C ILE A 81 20.94 8.27 -7.79
N VAL A 82 22.09 8.65 -8.35
CA VAL A 82 22.52 8.16 -9.67
C VAL A 82 23.02 6.72 -9.62
N SER A 83 23.80 6.37 -8.60
CA SER A 83 24.37 5.04 -8.35
C SER A 83 24.39 4.73 -6.84
N ILE A 84 24.57 3.46 -6.47
CA ILE A 84 24.78 3.09 -5.07
C ILE A 84 26.08 3.72 -4.56
N ARG A 85 27.11 3.75 -5.41
CA ARG A 85 28.40 4.37 -5.08
C ARG A 85 28.24 5.85 -4.76
N ASP A 86 27.51 6.60 -5.58
CA ASP A 86 27.27 8.01 -5.30
C ASP A 86 26.49 8.18 -3.99
N PHE A 87 25.48 7.33 -3.75
CA PHE A 87 24.73 7.34 -2.50
C PHE A 87 25.62 7.11 -1.27
N SER A 88 26.58 6.19 -1.33
CA SER A 88 27.51 5.95 -0.21
C SER A 88 28.39 7.15 0.15
N THR A 89 28.55 8.10 -0.78
CA THR A 89 29.30 9.35 -0.55
C THR A 89 28.44 10.47 0.02
N PHE A 90 27.14 10.26 0.20
CA PHE A 90 26.24 11.28 0.71
C PHE A 90 26.58 11.64 2.15
N SER A 91 26.51 12.94 2.45
CA SER A 91 26.51 13.41 3.83
C SER A 91 25.26 12.93 4.57
N SER A 92 25.34 12.88 5.91
CA SER A 92 24.19 12.51 6.75
C SER A 92 22.93 13.35 6.50
N ILE A 93 23.10 14.62 6.10
CA ILE A 93 22.00 15.52 5.74
C ILE A 93 21.36 15.10 4.42
N GLN A 94 22.17 14.77 3.40
CA GLN A 94 21.67 14.30 2.11
C GLN A 94 20.97 12.94 2.24
N THR A 95 21.54 12.01 3.00
CA THR A 95 20.93 10.70 3.28
C THR A 95 19.58 10.87 3.95
N LYS A 96 19.49 11.68 5.02
CA LYS A 96 18.21 11.96 5.71
C LYS A 96 17.17 12.62 4.79
N ARG A 97 17.60 13.48 3.87
CA ARG A 97 16.69 14.11 2.90
C ARG A 97 16.09 13.05 1.97
N VAL A 98 16.92 12.17 1.42
CA VAL A 98 16.46 11.07 0.57
C VAL A 98 15.52 10.15 1.33
N GLU A 99 15.88 9.73 2.54
CA GLU A 99 15.05 8.89 3.41
C GLU A 99 13.70 9.54 3.70
N SER A 100 13.69 10.84 4.03
CA SER A 100 12.46 11.58 4.30
C SER A 100 11.55 11.66 3.07
N GLN A 101 12.10 11.94 1.89
CA GLN A 101 11.33 11.96 0.65
C GLN A 101 10.78 10.57 0.31
N TRP A 102 11.61 9.54 0.43
CA TRP A 102 11.20 8.15 0.22
C TRP A 102 10.04 7.77 1.14
N HIS A 103 10.15 8.13 2.42
CA HIS A 103 9.15 7.84 3.44
C HIS A 103 7.84 8.57 3.16
N ASN A 104 7.88 9.85 2.82
CA ASN A 104 6.68 10.64 2.50
C ASN A 104 5.91 10.03 1.33
N LEU A 105 6.60 9.67 0.25
CA LEU A 105 6.01 8.97 -0.90
C LEU A 105 5.43 7.61 -0.50
N PHE A 106 6.13 6.87 0.37
CA PHE A 106 5.64 5.59 0.88
C PHE A 106 4.36 5.73 1.71
N ILE A 107 4.28 6.70 2.61
CA ILE A 107 3.08 6.99 3.40
C ILE A 107 1.91 7.38 2.50
N LEU A 108 2.16 8.21 1.49
CA LEU A 108 1.14 8.61 0.52
C LEU A 108 0.55 7.38 -0.22
N MET A 109 1.40 6.47 -0.69
CA MET A 109 0.97 5.23 -1.34
C MET A 109 0.15 4.34 -0.39
N ASN A 110 0.61 4.13 0.86
CA ASN A 110 -0.15 3.36 1.85
C ASN A 110 -1.51 4.01 2.15
N GLY A 111 -1.58 5.34 2.24
CA GLY A 111 -2.83 6.07 2.45
C GLY A 111 -3.83 5.87 1.30
N GLN A 112 -3.36 5.77 0.06
CA GLN A 112 -4.21 5.44 -1.08
C GLN A 112 -4.64 3.96 -1.10
N MET A 113 -3.73 3.05 -0.72
CA MET A 113 -4.07 1.64 -0.56
C MET A 113 -5.22 1.45 0.42
N GLY A 114 -5.13 2.04 1.60
CA GLY A 114 -6.17 1.92 2.63
C GLY A 114 -7.52 2.47 2.17
N LYS A 115 -7.55 3.50 1.33
CA LYS A 115 -8.80 3.97 0.70
C LYS A 115 -9.38 2.89 -0.21
N TYR A 116 -8.57 2.27 -1.05
CA TYR A 116 -9.04 1.22 -1.96
C TYR A 116 -9.53 -0.03 -1.22
N GLU A 117 -8.81 -0.47 -0.20
CA GLU A 117 -9.24 -1.57 0.66
C GLU A 117 -10.57 -1.26 1.35
N ALA A 118 -10.73 -0.05 1.90
CA ALA A 118 -11.99 0.39 2.51
C ALA A 118 -13.16 0.40 1.51
N TYR A 119 -12.92 0.76 0.24
CA TYR A 119 -13.94 0.68 -0.82
C TYR A 119 -14.28 -0.78 -1.18
N CYS A 120 -13.30 -1.69 -1.17
CA CYS A 120 -13.51 -3.14 -1.37
C CYS A 120 -14.37 -3.71 -0.22
N GLU A 121 -13.98 -3.41 1.02
CA GLU A 121 -14.64 -3.83 2.26
C GLU A 121 -15.97 -3.11 2.52
N GLY A 122 -16.22 -1.97 1.89
CA GLY A 122 -17.51 -1.27 1.92
C GLY A 122 -18.70 -2.11 1.42
N THR A 123 -18.45 -3.29 0.86
CA THR A 123 -19.48 -4.31 0.63
C THR A 123 -19.91 -5.04 1.92
N PHE A 124 -19.01 -5.25 2.87
CA PHE A 124 -19.24 -5.89 4.17
C PHE A 124 -20.08 -4.98 5.09
N SER A 125 -19.79 -3.67 5.12
CA SER A 125 -20.56 -2.73 5.94
C SER A 125 -22.01 -2.55 5.45
N LYS A 126 -22.29 -2.73 4.16
CA LYS A 126 -23.66 -2.68 3.61
C LYS A 126 -24.57 -3.80 4.12
N TRP A 127 -24.07 -5.02 4.31
CA TRP A 127 -24.86 -6.06 4.98
C TRP A 127 -25.04 -5.73 6.47
N MET A 128 -24.02 -5.17 7.11
CA MET A 128 -24.10 -4.79 8.53
C MET A 128 -25.03 -3.58 8.78
N GLN A 129 -25.33 -2.77 7.75
CA GLN A 129 -26.40 -1.76 7.80
C GLN A 129 -27.80 -2.38 7.92
N TRP A 130 -28.04 -3.58 7.37
CA TRP A 130 -29.31 -4.31 7.56
C TRP A 130 -29.49 -4.70 9.04
N LEU A 131 -28.40 -5.05 9.74
CA LEU A 131 -28.42 -5.33 11.19
C LEU A 131 -28.73 -4.09 12.06
N ARG A 132 -28.73 -2.87 11.52
CA ARG A 132 -29.19 -1.67 12.24
C ARG A 132 -30.72 -1.49 12.21
N HIS A 133 -31.45 -2.24 11.38
CA HIS A 133 -32.90 -2.13 11.36
C HIS A 133 -33.51 -2.81 12.60
N PRO A 134 -34.39 -2.12 13.35
CA PRO A 134 -34.92 -2.64 14.60
C PRO A 134 -35.66 -3.98 14.43
N VAL A 135 -36.30 -4.20 13.28
CA VAL A 135 -37.02 -5.44 12.96
C VAL A 135 -36.09 -6.67 12.95
N ILE A 136 -34.87 -6.53 12.47
CA ILE A 136 -33.94 -7.66 12.29
C ILE A 136 -33.28 -8.03 13.60
N VAL A 137 -32.97 -7.02 14.41
CA VAL A 137 -32.51 -7.23 15.79
C VAL A 137 -33.58 -7.96 16.60
N ILE A 138 -34.85 -7.56 16.46
CA ILE A 138 -35.98 -8.24 17.11
C ILE A 138 -36.10 -9.69 16.64
N LEU A 139 -36.03 -9.96 15.33
CA LEU A 139 -36.10 -11.32 14.80
C LEU A 139 -34.93 -12.20 15.26
N ALA A 140 -33.72 -11.65 15.34
CA ALA A 140 -32.55 -12.37 15.86
C ALA A 140 -32.70 -12.69 17.34
N LEU A 141 -33.19 -11.76 18.16
CA LEU A 141 -33.46 -11.98 19.59
C LEU A 141 -34.56 -13.02 19.81
N ILE A 142 -35.63 -12.98 19.01
CA ILE A 142 -36.69 -14.01 19.04
C ILE A 142 -36.12 -15.38 18.67
N GLY A 143 -35.29 -15.47 17.63
CA GLY A 143 -34.62 -16.73 17.25
C GLY A 143 -33.73 -17.28 18.35
N ILE A 144 -32.97 -16.42 19.03
CA ILE A 144 -32.12 -16.80 20.18
C ILE A 144 -32.98 -17.29 21.36
N LEU A 145 -34.04 -16.56 21.73
CA LEU A 145 -34.96 -16.95 22.80
C LEU A 145 -35.66 -18.28 22.52
N LEU A 146 -36.13 -18.49 21.29
CA LEU A 146 -36.73 -19.75 20.86
C LEU A 146 -35.70 -20.89 20.87
N GLY A 147 -34.46 -20.63 20.45
CA GLY A 147 -33.36 -21.59 20.54
C GLY A 147 -33.08 -22.04 21.98
N PHE A 148 -33.02 -21.10 22.93
CA PHE A 148 -32.88 -21.40 24.36
C PHE A 148 -34.08 -22.16 24.93
N TYR A 149 -35.30 -21.81 24.53
CA TYR A 149 -36.52 -22.51 24.94
C TYR A 149 -36.52 -23.97 24.47
N PHE A 150 -36.12 -24.21 23.22
CA PHE A 150 -36.06 -25.56 22.64
C PHE A 150 -34.93 -26.41 23.24
N LEU A 151 -33.79 -25.80 23.56
CA LEU A 151 -32.68 -26.49 24.25
C LEU A 151 -33.04 -26.87 25.69
N GLY A 152 -33.73 -25.97 26.41
CA GLY A 152 -34.20 -26.23 27.78
C GLY A 152 -35.25 -27.35 27.86
N HIS A 153 -36.09 -27.51 26.83
CA HIS A 153 -37.07 -28.60 26.77
C HIS A 153 -36.44 -29.96 26.44
N LYS A 154 -35.26 -30.01 25.81
CA LYS A 154 -34.60 -31.28 25.43
C LYS A 154 -33.73 -31.86 26.56
N LEU A 155 -33.52 -31.11 27.64
CA LEU A 155 -32.72 -31.46 28.81
C LEU A 155 -33.56 -31.88 30.03
N ARG A 156 -34.87 -32.04 29.86
CA ARG A 156 -35.82 -32.51 30.89
C ARG A 156 -36.53 -33.76 30.39
#